data_AF-S2Y5K1-F1
#
_entry.id   AF-S2Y5K1-F1
#
_cell.length_a   1.000
_cell.length_b   1.000
_cell.length_c   1.000
_cell.angle_alpha   90.00
_cell.angle_beta   90.00
_cell.angle_gamma   90.00
#
_symmetry.space_group_name_H-M   'P 1'
#
loop_
_entity.id
_entity.type
_entity.pdbx_description
1 polymer ?
#
loop_
_entity_poly.entity_id
_entity_poly.type
_entity_poly.pdbx_seq_one_letter_code
_entity_poly.pdbx_strand_id
1 'polypeptide(L)'
;MYVESYTYQLLGVVIMIRNFNGNTRQQKEFFDENLGKLGDIKRVTHKRDGQSVEYETIIEGTEETMLLSGGFSSGYGGEGPNGLVYALTKMGVSNEEARKYAIESSDVSFVIEF
;
A
#
# COMPACT_ATOMS: atom_id res chain seq x y z
N MET A 1 -4.75 4.63 -17.49
CA MET A 1 -4.78 4.53 -16.02
C MET A 1 -5.84 5.52 -15.56
N TYR A 2 -6.89 5.05 -14.89
CA TYR A 2 -7.95 5.92 -14.37
C TYR A 2 -7.57 6.31 -12.95
N VAL A 3 -7.32 7.60 -12.71
CA VAL A 3 -7.10 8.17 -11.38
C VAL A 3 -8.42 8.81 -10.98
N GLU A 4 -9.05 8.32 -9.93
CA GLU A 4 -10.22 8.94 -9.33
C GLU A 4 -9.85 9.50 -7.95
N SER A 5 -10.04 10.81 -7.77
CA SER A 5 -9.96 11.46 -6.46
C SER A 5 -11.38 11.74 -5.97
N TYR A 6 -11.74 11.19 -4.81
CA TYR A 6 -13.02 11.49 -4.15
C TYR A 6 -12.75 12.00 -2.73
N THR A 7 -13.41 13.12 -2.40
CA THR A 7 -13.40 13.76 -1.10
C THR A 7 -14.52 13.15 -0.25
N TYR A 8 -14.19 12.50 0.87
CA TYR A 8 -15.17 12.16 1.90
C TYR A 8 -14.72 12.76 3.23
N GLN A 9 -15.60 13.52 3.86
CA GLN A 9 -15.38 14.07 5.20
C GLN A 9 -16.54 13.71 6.12
N LEU A 10 -16.20 13.05 7.21
CA LEU A 10 -16.57 13.52 8.54
C LEU A 10 -15.25 13.80 9.28
N LEU A 11 -15.02 15.05 9.71
CA LEU A 11 -13.98 15.54 10.65
C LEU A 11 -12.62 16.12 10.15
N GLY A 12 -12.35 16.24 8.85
CA GLY A 12 -11.10 16.86 8.37
C GLY A 12 -10.74 16.33 6.99
N VAL A 13 -10.21 17.17 6.08
CA VAL A 13 -10.16 16.79 4.65
C VAL A 13 -9.04 15.78 4.52
N VAL A 14 -9.38 14.49 4.41
CA VAL A 14 -8.41 13.48 4.01
C VAL A 14 -8.49 13.38 2.49
N ILE A 15 -7.49 13.92 1.81
CA ILE A 15 -7.35 13.73 0.37
C ILE A 15 -6.91 12.28 0.16
N MET A 16 -7.72 11.51 -0.56
CA MET A 16 -7.40 10.14 -0.88
C MET A 16 -7.11 9.98 -2.37
N ILE A 17 -5.93 9.47 -2.67
CA ILE A 17 -5.47 9.12 -4.01
C ILE A 17 -5.46 7.60 -4.17
N ARG A 18 -5.93 7.10 -5.32
CA ARG A 18 -6.22 5.66 -5.48
C ARG A 18 -5.80 5.11 -6.83
N ASN A 19 -5.34 3.86 -6.84
CA ASN A 19 -5.14 3.06 -8.05
C ASN A 19 -5.74 1.65 -7.87
N PHE A 20 -6.77 1.36 -8.66
CA PHE A 20 -7.50 0.09 -8.61
C PHE A 20 -7.03 -0.87 -9.70
N ASN A 21 -6.93 -2.16 -9.34
CA ASN A 21 -6.63 -3.27 -10.24
C ASN A 21 -5.31 -3.12 -11.02
N GLY A 22 -4.36 -2.35 -10.48
CA GLY A 22 -3.03 -2.22 -11.05
C GLY A 22 -2.24 -3.51 -10.86
N ASN A 23 -1.52 -3.96 -11.88
CA ASN A 23 -0.49 -4.99 -11.68
C ASN A 23 0.69 -4.44 -10.87
N THR A 24 1.61 -5.31 -10.44
CA THR A 24 2.77 -4.94 -9.62
C THR A 24 3.53 -3.73 -10.16
N ARG A 25 3.79 -3.68 -11.47
CA ARG A 25 4.53 -2.59 -12.10
C ARG A 25 3.74 -1.27 -12.01
N GLN A 26 2.47 -1.31 -12.38
CA GLN A 26 1.59 -0.13 -12.34
C GLN A 26 1.42 0.41 -10.93
N GLN A 27 1.38 -0.47 -9.91
CA GLN A 27 1.30 -0.03 -8.52
C GLN A 27 2.60 0.59 -8.02
N LYS A 28 3.77 0.08 -8.46
CA LYS A 28 5.05 0.73 -8.16
C LYS A 28 5.16 2.11 -8.79
N GLU A 29 4.76 2.24 -10.06
CA GLU A 29 4.75 3.52 -10.77
C GLU A 29 3.86 4.53 -10.05
N PHE A 30 2.61 4.14 -9.76
CA PHE A 30 1.67 5.00 -9.05
C PHE A 30 2.15 5.36 -7.63
N PHE A 31 2.72 4.39 -6.90
CA PHE A 31 3.31 4.64 -5.58
C PHE A 31 4.43 5.67 -5.66
N ASP A 32 5.38 5.49 -6.59
CA ASP A 32 6.53 6.39 -6.75
C ASP A 32 6.13 7.82 -7.13
N GLU A 33 5.12 7.96 -8.01
CA GLU A 33 4.60 9.27 -8.44
C GLU A 33 3.90 10.05 -7.33
N ASN A 34 3.43 9.35 -6.29
CA ASN A 34 2.55 9.93 -5.28
C ASN A 34 3.08 9.86 -3.84
N LEU A 35 4.14 9.11 -3.56
CA LEU A 35 4.71 8.95 -2.22
C LEU A 35 5.00 10.31 -1.56
N GLY A 36 5.57 11.26 -2.32
CA GLY A 36 5.88 12.60 -1.81
C GLY A 36 4.67 13.45 -1.42
N LYS A 37 3.46 13.10 -1.88
CA LYS A 37 2.22 13.81 -1.52
C LYS A 37 1.70 13.43 -0.14
N LEU A 38 2.14 12.28 0.40
CA LEU A 38 1.63 11.77 1.67
C LEU A 38 2.18 12.57 2.87
N GLY A 39 3.31 13.24 2.73
CA GLY A 39 4.05 13.79 3.86
C GLY A 39 4.73 12.68 4.67
N ASP A 40 4.82 12.84 5.99
CA ASP A 40 5.38 11.79 6.84
C ASP A 40 4.40 10.62 6.93
N ILE A 41 4.88 9.41 6.66
CA ILE A 41 4.07 8.19 6.76
C ILE A 41 3.80 7.91 8.23
N LYS A 42 2.53 7.70 8.58
CA LYS A 42 2.08 7.37 9.95
C LYS A 42 1.75 5.90 10.07
N ARG A 43 1.04 5.36 9.07
CA ARG A 43 0.49 4.02 9.14
C ARG A 43 0.41 3.36 7.77
N VAL A 44 0.71 2.07 7.74
CA VAL A 44 0.47 1.21 6.57
C VAL A 44 -0.40 0.05 6.99
N THR A 45 -1.54 -0.11 6.34
CA THR A 45 -2.42 -1.27 6.49
C THR A 45 -2.40 -2.07 5.20
N HIS A 46 -2.02 -3.34 5.28
CA HIS A 46 -2.12 -4.28 4.17
C HIS A 46 -3.08 -5.38 4.55
N LYS A 47 -3.99 -5.75 3.65
CA LYS A 47 -4.93 -6.84 3.89
C LYS A 47 -5.34 -7.50 2.59
N ARG A 48 -5.58 -8.80 2.64
CA ARG A 48 -6.31 -9.51 1.60
C ARG A 48 -7.80 -9.27 1.79
N ASP A 49 -8.49 -8.97 0.70
CA ASP A 49 -9.94 -9.01 0.70
C ASP A 49 -10.40 -10.46 0.92
N GLY A 50 -11.15 -10.70 1.99
CA GLY A 50 -11.64 -12.04 2.34
C GLY A 50 -12.62 -12.62 1.32
N GLN A 51 -13.15 -11.81 0.39
CA GLN A 51 -14.08 -12.24 -0.64
C GLN A 51 -13.41 -12.42 -2.02
N SER A 52 -12.15 -12.03 -2.16
CA SER A 52 -11.43 -12.11 -3.44
C SER A 52 -9.96 -12.57 -3.25
N VAL A 53 -9.25 -12.70 -4.37
CA VAL A 53 -7.79 -12.92 -4.35
C VAL A 53 -7.02 -11.61 -4.30
N GLU A 54 -7.73 -10.48 -4.24
CA GLU A 54 -7.14 -9.14 -4.28
C GLU A 54 -6.69 -8.70 -2.89
N TYR A 55 -5.73 -7.79 -2.89
CA TYR A 55 -5.16 -7.19 -1.70
C TYR A 55 -5.32 -5.69 -1.78
N GLU A 56 -5.56 -5.08 -0.63
CA GLU A 56 -5.58 -3.64 -0.45
C GLU A 56 -4.37 -3.24 0.41
N THR A 57 -3.67 -2.20 -0.05
CA THR A 57 -2.63 -1.52 0.74
C THR A 57 -3.05 -0.08 0.91
N ILE A 58 -3.28 0.32 2.16
CA ILE A 58 -3.62 1.68 2.57
C ILE A 58 -2.39 2.28 3.25
N ILE A 59 -1.96 3.44 2.79
CA ILE A 59 -0.83 4.17 3.33
C ILE A 59 -1.34 5.54 3.77
N GLU A 60 -1.25 5.82 5.05
CA GLU A 60 -1.71 7.06 5.67
C GLU A 60 -0.51 7.92 6.02
N GLY A 61 -0.44 9.09 5.40
CA GLY A 61 0.54 10.11 5.74
C GLY A 61 -0.05 11.26 6.56
N THR A 62 0.75 12.30 6.80
CA THR A 62 0.30 13.52 7.47
C THR A 62 -0.66 14.34 6.62
N GLU A 63 -0.47 14.34 5.29
CA GLU A 63 -1.20 15.21 4.35
C GLU A 63 -2.30 14.45 3.59
N GLU A 64 -1.98 13.25 3.08
CA GLU A 64 -2.87 12.47 2.23
C GLU A 64 -2.91 10.98 2.63
N THR A 65 -3.86 10.26 2.07
CA THR A 65 -3.95 8.79 2.14
C THR A 65 -3.89 8.19 0.75
N MET A 66 -3.08 7.15 0.58
CA MET A 66 -2.97 6.39 -0.65
C MET A 66 -3.63 5.02 -0.49
N LEU A 67 -4.48 4.64 -1.44
CA LEU A 67 -5.04 3.28 -1.55
C LEU A 67 -4.56 2.62 -2.83
N LEU A 68 -3.96 1.44 -2.69
CA LEU A 68 -3.52 0.59 -3.78
C LEU A 68 -4.30 -0.73 -3.70
N SER A 69 -5.12 -1.01 -4.72
CA SER A 69 -5.83 -2.30 -4.81
C SER A 69 -5.25 -3.15 -5.94
N GLY A 70 -4.89 -4.40 -5.62
CA GLY A 70 -4.18 -5.32 -6.50
C GLY A 70 -2.69 -4.99 -6.62
N GLY A 71 -1.95 -5.84 -7.35
CA GLY A 71 -0.53 -5.63 -7.68
C GLY A 71 0.45 -5.83 -6.53
N PHE A 72 0.17 -5.30 -5.35
CA PHE A 72 0.85 -5.67 -4.10
C PHE A 72 0.09 -6.80 -3.44
N SER A 73 0.81 -7.79 -2.93
CA SER A 73 0.22 -8.96 -2.24
C SER A 73 1.20 -9.45 -1.16
N SER A 74 0.80 -10.45 -0.38
CA SER A 74 1.64 -11.01 0.69
C SER A 74 1.46 -12.52 0.87
N GLY A 75 2.37 -13.13 1.63
CA GLY A 75 2.30 -14.53 2.06
C GLY A 75 2.87 -15.56 1.08
N TYR A 76 3.63 -15.11 0.06
CA TYR A 76 4.33 -16.00 -0.88
C TYR A 76 5.50 -15.27 -1.58
N GLY A 77 6.35 -16.01 -2.32
CA GLY A 77 7.50 -15.47 -3.03
C GLY A 77 7.24 -15.14 -4.50
N GLY A 78 6.47 -14.09 -4.80
CA GLY A 78 6.13 -13.68 -6.18
C GLY A 78 6.39 -12.20 -6.48
N GLU A 79 5.99 -11.72 -7.67
CA GLU A 79 6.17 -10.32 -8.05
C GLU A 79 5.42 -9.35 -7.12
N GLY A 80 4.17 -9.66 -6.77
CA GLY A 80 3.36 -8.78 -5.94
C GLY A 80 3.91 -8.58 -4.52
N PRO A 81 4.33 -9.65 -3.82
CA PRO A 81 5.04 -9.54 -2.54
C PRO A 81 6.34 -8.77 -2.65
N ASN A 82 7.11 -8.95 -3.73
CA ASN A 82 8.32 -8.15 -3.96
C ASN A 82 7.98 -6.66 -4.25
N GLY A 83 6.85 -6.37 -4.86
CA GLY A 83 6.32 -5.00 -5.00
C GLY A 83 5.99 -4.37 -3.64
N LEU A 84 5.39 -5.14 -2.73
CA LEU A 84 5.13 -4.70 -1.37
C LEU A 84 6.42 -4.47 -0.57
N VAL A 85 7.40 -5.38 -0.65
CA VAL A 85 8.74 -5.18 -0.06
C VAL A 85 9.36 -3.88 -0.56
N TYR A 86 9.30 -3.62 -1.86
CA TYR A 86 9.81 -2.38 -2.46
C TYR A 86 9.15 -1.15 -1.85
N ALA A 87 7.82 -1.12 -1.75
CA ALA A 87 7.10 0.01 -1.17
C ALA A 87 7.46 0.22 0.31
N LEU A 88 7.44 -0.85 1.11
CA LEU A 88 7.78 -0.79 2.55
C LEU A 88 9.21 -0.26 2.78
N THR A 89 10.18 -0.74 2.00
CA THR A 89 11.57 -0.28 2.11
C THR A 89 11.74 1.20 1.73
N LYS A 90 10.99 1.68 0.74
CA LYS A 90 10.98 3.12 0.39
C LYS A 90 10.37 4.00 1.47
N MET A 91 9.48 3.47 2.29
CA MET A 91 8.90 4.17 3.45
C MET A 91 9.79 4.09 4.70
N GLY A 92 10.95 3.42 4.63
CA GLY A 92 11.92 3.37 5.72
C GLY A 92 11.90 2.07 6.55
N VAL A 93 11.03 1.10 6.23
CA VAL A 93 11.07 -0.22 6.85
C VAL A 93 12.34 -0.95 6.41
N SER A 94 13.04 -1.61 7.33
CA SER A 94 14.25 -2.36 6.95
C SER A 94 13.91 -3.47 5.95
N ASN A 95 14.87 -3.83 5.08
CA ASN A 95 14.61 -4.89 4.09
C ASN A 95 14.23 -6.23 4.74
N GLU A 96 14.85 -6.56 5.87
CA GLU A 96 14.54 -7.76 6.64
C GLU A 96 13.10 -7.74 7.14
N GLU A 97 12.67 -6.66 7.79
CA GLU A 97 11.29 -6.53 8.29
C GLU A 97 10.26 -6.49 7.16
N ALA A 98 10.56 -5.77 6.07
CA ALA A 98 9.69 -5.70 4.90
C ALA A 98 9.44 -7.10 4.30
N ARG A 99 10.48 -7.95 4.24
CA ARG A 99 10.35 -9.34 3.79
C ARG A 99 9.56 -10.20 4.76
N LYS A 100 9.73 -10.00 6.08
CA LYS A 100 8.91 -10.68 7.10
C LYS A 100 7.43 -10.41 6.89
N TYR A 101 7.05 -9.14 6.70
CA TYR A 101 5.65 -8.77 6.45
C TYR A 101 5.12 -9.29 5.11
N ALA A 102 5.88 -9.11 4.02
CA ALA A 102 5.36 -9.36 2.69
C ALA A 102 5.45 -10.84 2.25
N ILE A 103 6.47 -11.58 2.67
CA ILE A 103 6.78 -12.91 2.10
C ILE A 103 6.66 -14.01 3.15
N GLU A 104 7.24 -13.80 4.33
CA GLU A 104 7.42 -14.87 5.32
C GLU A 104 6.23 -15.03 6.26
N SER A 105 5.45 -13.96 6.44
CA SER A 105 4.21 -14.00 7.22
C SER A 105 3.16 -14.88 6.53
N SER A 106 2.61 -15.85 7.27
CA SER A 106 1.39 -16.55 6.86
C SER A 106 0.17 -15.64 6.92
N ASP A 107 0.26 -14.51 7.63
CA ASP A 107 -0.82 -13.55 7.75
C ASP A 107 -0.89 -12.70 6.49
N VAL A 108 -2.01 -12.82 5.79
CA VAL A 108 -2.36 -12.04 4.60
C VAL A 108 -2.80 -10.61 4.97
N SER A 109 -2.58 -10.17 6.21
CA SER A 109 -2.97 -8.86 6.72
C SER A 109 -2.04 -8.41 7.84
N PHE A 110 -1.65 -7.14 7.81
CA PHE A 110 -0.82 -6.53 8.85
C PHE A 110 -1.04 -5.01 8.91
N VAL A 111 -0.61 -4.43 10.03
CA VAL A 111 -0.55 -2.97 10.24
C VAL A 111 0.84 -2.61 10.74
N ILE A 112 1.42 -1.56 10.18
CA ILE A 112 2.69 -0.97 10.62
C ILE A 112 2.42 0.49 11.00
N GLU A 113 2.85 0.87 12.20
CA GLU A 113 2.84 2.26 12.70
C GLU A 113 4.28 2.79 12.68
N PHE A 114 4.46 4.06 12.31
CA PHE A 114 5.75 4.74 12.19
C PHE A 114 5.98 5.78 13.29
#